data_AF-A0A840TSE5-F1
#
_entry.id   AF-A0A840TSE5-F1
#
_cell.length_a   1.000
_cell.length_b   1.000
_cell.length_c   1.000
_cell.angle_alpha   90.00
_cell.angle_beta   90.00
_cell.angle_gamma   90.00
#
_symmetry.space_group_name_H-M   'P 1'
#
loop_
_entity.id
_entity.type
_entity.pdbx_description
1 polymer ?
#
loop_
_entity_poly.entity_id
_entity_poly.type
_entity_poly.pdbx_seq_one_letter_code
_entity_poly.pdbx_strand_id
1 'polypeptide(L)'
;MSINSNFWKLRLGLILVVVGTFGTVCLGQRDKEGFVKIFDGKSLKGWEGDTKYWRVENGNLVGEITPETLLKTNSFIIWKGGEPADFELKGEFMITKDGNSGINYRSERLADIPYALKGYQADIDGKINYTGQNYEERGRTTLAYRGEAARILPQEGTSASAEGVRAKVSRNAWTDRSVTGSLGTSDSLKTLIKSEDWNEFHLVIKGNRLQHYVNGVLMSDVTDDDAVNGKRKGLLGVQVHVGPPMKVQYRNLRIKQ
;
A
#
# COMPACT_ATOMS: atom_id res chain seq x y z
N MET A 1 28.25 -80.63 30.00
CA MET A 1 27.74 -80.39 28.64
C MET A 1 26.33 -79.84 28.76
N SER A 2 26.16 -78.53 28.53
CA SER A 2 24.96 -77.90 27.94
C SER A 2 25.06 -76.40 28.20
N ILE A 3 25.09 -75.65 27.10
CA ILE A 3 25.20 -74.19 27.03
C ILE A 3 23.80 -73.61 27.26
N ASN A 4 23.69 -72.54 28.04
CA ASN A 4 22.51 -71.67 28.01
C ASN A 4 22.94 -70.20 27.97
N SER A 5 22.87 -69.64 26.77
CA SER A 5 22.96 -68.23 26.44
C SER A 5 21.64 -67.52 26.69
N ASN A 6 21.62 -66.35 27.33
CA ASN A 6 20.48 -65.43 27.24
C ASN A 6 20.93 -63.96 27.18
N PHE A 7 20.99 -63.49 25.93
CA PHE A 7 20.60 -62.20 25.38
C PHE A 7 20.37 -61.01 26.34
N TRP A 8 21.24 -60.00 26.20
CA TRP A 8 20.96 -58.62 26.61
C TRP A 8 20.25 -57.87 25.47
N LYS A 9 19.06 -57.32 25.73
CA LYS A 9 18.39 -56.39 24.82
C LYS A 9 18.85 -54.96 25.10
N LEU A 10 19.72 -54.40 24.25
CA LEU A 10 19.97 -52.96 24.19
C LEU A 10 18.73 -52.26 23.60
N ARG A 11 18.18 -51.27 24.31
CA ARG A 11 17.20 -50.33 23.75
C ARG A 11 17.95 -49.12 23.18
N LEU A 12 17.99 -48.98 21.87
CA LEU A 12 18.40 -47.75 21.20
C LEU A 12 17.29 -46.70 21.36
N GLY A 13 17.56 -45.64 22.11
CA GLY A 13 16.74 -44.44 22.14
C GLY A 13 17.02 -43.60 20.89
N LEU A 14 16.01 -43.41 20.05
CA LEU A 14 16.07 -42.53 18.89
C LEU A 14 16.01 -41.07 19.36
N ILE A 15 17.11 -40.33 19.32
CA ILE A 15 17.13 -38.88 19.54
C ILE A 15 16.71 -38.21 18.23
N LEU A 16 15.49 -37.67 18.21
CA LEU A 16 14.96 -36.90 17.09
C LEU A 16 15.44 -35.45 17.24
N VAL A 17 16.55 -35.12 16.56
CA VAL A 17 17.03 -33.72 16.47
C VAL A 17 16.15 -32.99 15.46
N VAL A 18 15.17 -32.23 15.97
CA VAL A 18 14.43 -31.27 15.16
C VAL A 18 15.37 -30.10 14.87
N VAL A 19 15.99 -30.10 13.69
CA VAL A 19 16.71 -28.93 13.16
C VAL A 19 15.65 -27.93 12.72
N GLY A 20 15.26 -27.04 13.64
CA GLY A 20 14.42 -25.90 13.33
C GLY A 20 15.21 -24.94 12.44
N THR A 21 14.88 -24.87 11.16
CA THR A 21 15.30 -23.77 10.30
C THR A 21 14.60 -22.50 10.77
N PHE A 22 15.23 -21.77 11.69
CA PHE A 22 14.85 -20.39 11.96
C PHE A 22 15.18 -19.58 10.70
N GLY A 23 14.16 -19.33 9.87
CA GLY A 23 14.24 -18.31 8.85
C GLY A 23 14.50 -16.99 9.54
N THR A 24 15.69 -16.43 9.33
CA THR A 24 16.04 -15.10 9.84
C THR A 24 15.16 -14.07 9.14
N VAL A 25 13.99 -13.80 9.71
CA VAL A 25 13.25 -12.58 9.38
C VAL A 25 14.12 -11.45 9.89
N CYS A 26 14.76 -10.74 8.97
CA CYS A 26 15.53 -9.54 9.26
C CYS A 26 14.54 -8.45 9.70
N LEU A 27 14.07 -8.54 10.94
CA LEU A 27 13.21 -7.53 11.56
C LEU A 27 14.05 -6.27 11.71
N GLY A 28 13.81 -5.28 10.85
CA GLY A 28 14.40 -3.96 11.03
C GLY A 28 14.12 -3.46 12.45
N GLN A 29 15.11 -2.83 13.07
CA GLN A 29 14.99 -2.32 14.44
C GLN A 29 13.79 -1.37 14.53
N ARG A 30 12.86 -1.67 15.45
CA ARG A 30 11.69 -0.84 15.72
C ARG A 30 12.13 0.47 16.37
N ASP A 31 11.53 1.59 15.98
CA ASP A 31 11.68 2.85 16.70
C ASP A 31 10.88 2.85 18.02
N LYS A 32 10.98 3.94 18.79
CA LYS A 32 10.28 4.08 20.09
C LYS A 32 8.75 4.05 19.97
N GLU A 33 8.19 4.31 18.78
CA GLU A 33 6.76 4.28 18.49
C GLU A 33 6.29 2.91 17.95
N GLY A 34 7.24 1.98 17.72
CA GLY A 34 7.00 0.64 17.20
C GLY A 34 7.08 0.50 15.68
N PHE A 35 7.51 1.54 14.95
CA PHE A 35 7.63 1.47 13.49
C PHE A 35 8.94 0.79 13.06
N VAL A 36 8.85 0.00 12.00
CA VAL A 36 9.97 -0.63 11.30
C VAL A 36 10.22 0.12 10.00
N LYS A 37 11.47 0.51 9.73
CA LYS A 37 11.86 1.08 8.43
C LYS A 37 11.74 0.02 7.34
N ILE A 38 11.07 0.36 6.24
CA ILE A 38 10.87 -0.55 5.08
C ILE A 38 11.70 -0.14 3.84
N PHE A 39 12.37 1.00 3.91
CA PHE A 39 13.30 1.47 2.89
C PHE A 39 14.61 1.90 3.55
N ASP A 40 15.74 1.47 3.00
CA ASP A 40 17.08 1.67 3.59
C ASP A 40 17.76 2.96 3.13
N GLY A 41 17.22 3.64 2.11
CA GLY A 41 17.82 4.83 1.50
C GLY A 41 19.04 4.54 0.64
N LYS A 42 19.36 3.26 0.35
CA LYS A 42 20.60 2.84 -0.32
C LYS A 42 20.36 1.93 -1.50
N SER A 43 19.32 1.09 -1.45
CA SER A 43 19.07 0.09 -2.47
C SER A 43 17.57 -0.20 -2.62
N LEU A 44 17.18 -0.88 -3.69
CA LEU A 44 15.83 -1.42 -3.85
C LEU A 44 15.68 -2.79 -3.14
N LYS A 45 16.56 -3.12 -2.19
CA LYS A 45 16.46 -4.38 -1.44
C LYS A 45 15.13 -4.42 -0.68
N GLY A 46 14.38 -5.51 -0.85
CA GLY A 46 13.04 -5.65 -0.27
C GLY A 46 11.94 -4.98 -1.08
N TRP A 47 12.26 -4.47 -2.28
CA TRP A 47 11.32 -3.88 -3.22
C TRP A 47 11.40 -4.60 -4.57
N GLU A 48 10.30 -4.62 -5.29
CA GLU A 48 10.18 -5.23 -6.60
C GLU A 48 9.47 -4.27 -7.55
N GLY A 49 10.13 -3.88 -8.63
CA GLY A 49 9.58 -2.99 -9.64
C GLY A 49 10.50 -2.92 -10.83
N ASP A 50 10.03 -2.27 -11.90
CA ASP A 50 10.83 -2.07 -13.11
C ASP A 50 11.91 -1.01 -12.90
N THR A 51 13.18 -1.42 -12.94
CA THR A 51 14.36 -0.55 -12.74
C THR A 51 14.54 0.49 -13.85
N LYS A 52 13.79 0.39 -14.94
CA LYS A 52 13.68 1.48 -15.92
C LYS A 52 13.08 2.74 -15.31
N TYR A 53 12.15 2.58 -14.36
CA TYR A 53 11.39 3.66 -13.74
C TYR A 53 11.81 3.94 -12.31
N TRP A 54 12.28 2.91 -11.62
CA TRP A 54 12.57 2.97 -10.19
C TRP A 54 14.05 2.85 -9.88
N ARG A 55 14.54 3.76 -9.04
CA ARG A 55 15.93 3.75 -8.55
C ARG A 55 16.02 4.36 -7.15
N VAL A 56 17.18 4.17 -6.52
CA VAL A 56 17.56 4.96 -5.35
C VAL A 56 18.44 6.10 -5.82
N GLU A 57 18.10 7.33 -5.44
CA GLU A 57 18.85 8.54 -5.76
C GLU A 57 18.84 9.46 -4.53
N ASN A 58 20.03 9.91 -4.08
CA ASN A 58 20.18 10.83 -2.96
C ASN A 58 19.44 10.40 -1.67
N GLY A 59 19.42 9.10 -1.37
CA GLY A 59 18.73 8.57 -0.19
C GLY A 59 17.23 8.33 -0.37
N ASN A 60 16.67 8.61 -1.55
CA ASN A 60 15.24 8.56 -1.83
C ASN A 60 14.90 7.41 -2.77
N LEU A 61 13.72 6.82 -2.60
CA LEU A 61 13.11 5.95 -3.59
C LEU A 61 12.48 6.84 -4.66
N VAL A 62 13.00 6.80 -5.88
CA VAL A 62 12.60 7.67 -6.99
C VAL A 62 11.89 6.86 -8.05
N GLY A 63 10.68 7.29 -8.41
CA GLY A 63 9.94 6.86 -9.59
C GLY A 63 9.91 7.99 -10.62
N GLU A 64 10.31 7.72 -11.86
CA GLU A 64 10.40 8.76 -12.88
C GLU A 64 9.95 8.25 -14.25
N ILE A 65 9.11 9.06 -14.91
CA ILE A 65 8.72 8.92 -16.31
C ILE A 65 9.33 10.09 -17.08
N THR A 66 10.03 9.78 -18.16
CA THR A 66 10.60 10.73 -19.11
C THR A 66 9.86 10.67 -20.44
N PRO A 67 10.04 11.64 -21.36
CA PRO A 67 9.47 11.58 -22.71
C PRO A 67 9.81 10.29 -23.48
N GLU A 68 10.97 9.68 -23.20
CA GLU A 68 11.46 8.46 -23.86
C GLU A 68 10.92 7.17 -23.22
N THR A 69 10.29 7.28 -22.04
CA THR A 69 9.93 6.13 -21.23
C THR A 69 8.43 6.04 -20.90
N LEU A 70 7.59 6.83 -21.58
CA LEU A 70 6.15 6.90 -21.36
C LEU A 70 5.49 5.52 -21.17
N LEU A 71 4.67 5.42 -20.11
CA LEU A 71 3.95 4.22 -19.74
C LEU A 71 2.70 4.02 -20.60
N LYS A 72 2.38 2.76 -20.89
CA LYS A 72 1.08 2.34 -21.44
C LYS A 72 0.08 1.95 -20.35
N THR A 73 0.57 1.62 -19.16
CA THR A 73 -0.23 1.22 -18.01
C THR A 73 0.49 1.62 -16.72
N ASN A 74 -0.26 1.90 -15.66
CA ASN A 74 0.31 2.28 -14.37
C ASN A 74 1.25 1.17 -13.88
N SER A 75 2.42 1.57 -13.38
CA SER A 75 3.45 0.64 -12.89
C SER A 75 3.80 0.98 -11.45
N PHE A 76 4.13 -0.03 -10.67
CA PHE A 76 4.39 0.12 -9.25
C PHE A 76 5.77 -0.42 -8.88
N ILE A 77 6.30 0.08 -7.78
CA ILE A 77 7.30 -0.64 -7.01
C ILE A 77 6.64 -1.15 -5.72
N ILE A 78 6.76 -2.46 -5.50
CA ILE A 78 5.99 -3.23 -4.53
C ILE A 78 6.93 -3.66 -3.41
N TRP A 79 6.52 -3.41 -2.17
CA TRP A 79 7.25 -3.85 -0.99
C TRP A 79 7.10 -5.36 -0.80
N LYS A 80 8.21 -6.07 -0.62
CA LYS A 80 8.26 -7.53 -0.47
C LYS A 80 8.15 -8.02 0.98
N GLY A 81 7.94 -7.12 1.94
CA GLY A 81 7.90 -7.49 3.35
C GLY A 81 6.56 -8.05 3.84
N GLY A 82 5.57 -8.21 2.96
CA GLY A 82 4.35 -8.97 3.23
C GLY A 82 3.07 -8.28 2.80
N GLU A 83 1.96 -8.79 3.32
CA GLU A 83 0.60 -8.32 3.04
C GLU A 83 -0.04 -7.74 4.32
N PRO A 84 0.24 -6.48 4.69
CA PRO A 84 -0.28 -5.92 5.92
C PRO A 84 -1.82 -5.88 5.93
N ALA A 85 -2.41 -6.24 7.08
CA ALA A 85 -3.84 -6.17 7.32
C ALA A 85 -4.18 -4.85 8.01
N ASP A 86 -3.98 -4.78 9.33
CA ASP A 86 -3.99 -3.56 10.12
C ASP A 86 -2.57 -3.00 10.19
N PHE A 87 -2.43 -1.71 9.90
CA PHE A 87 -1.14 -1.05 9.93
C PHE A 87 -1.26 0.47 10.02
N GLU A 88 -0.17 1.08 10.45
CA GLU A 88 0.13 2.48 10.20
C GLU A 88 1.33 2.56 9.27
N LEU A 89 1.22 3.37 8.21
CA LEU A 89 2.33 3.64 7.29
C LEU A 89 2.66 5.12 7.36
N LYS A 90 3.92 5.46 7.61
CA LYS A 90 4.42 6.82 7.62
C LYS A 90 5.56 6.98 6.62
N GLY A 91 5.69 8.17 6.08
CA GLY A 91 6.82 8.57 5.27
C GLY A 91 6.63 9.97 4.72
N GLU A 92 7.49 10.33 3.79
CA GLU A 92 7.42 11.60 3.08
C GLU A 92 7.40 11.37 1.58
N PHE A 93 6.71 12.25 0.86
CA PHE A 93 6.71 12.29 -0.60
C PHE A 93 7.03 13.68 -1.12
N MET A 94 7.60 13.76 -2.31
CA MET A 94 7.73 14.97 -3.11
C MET A 94 7.45 14.60 -4.56
N ILE A 95 6.66 15.41 -5.26
CA ILE A 95 6.23 15.14 -6.63
C ILE A 95 6.33 16.39 -7.48
N THR A 96 6.75 16.24 -8.73
CA THR A 96 6.78 17.32 -9.73
C THR A 96 5.37 17.81 -10.05
N LYS A 97 5.23 19.08 -10.45
CA LYS A 97 3.94 19.73 -10.74
C LYS A 97 2.96 18.92 -11.60
N ASP A 98 3.44 18.26 -12.66
CA ASP A 98 2.58 17.47 -13.57
C ASP A 98 2.49 15.98 -13.21
N GLY A 99 3.11 15.57 -12.10
CA GLY A 99 3.10 14.19 -11.66
C GLY A 99 1.75 13.73 -11.09
N ASN A 100 1.46 12.46 -11.31
CA ASN A 100 0.34 11.73 -10.71
C ASN A 100 0.88 10.40 -10.19
N SER A 101 0.52 10.05 -8.96
CA SER A 101 1.03 8.91 -8.23
C SER A 101 0.05 8.51 -7.12
N GLY A 102 0.44 7.53 -6.33
CA GLY A 102 -0.34 7.07 -5.21
C GLY A 102 0.40 6.00 -4.42
N ILE A 103 -0.05 5.83 -3.18
CA ILE A 103 0.40 4.75 -2.30
C ILE A 103 -0.70 3.69 -2.27
N ASN A 104 -0.46 2.56 -2.90
CA ASN A 104 -1.38 1.43 -2.94
C ASN A 104 -1.17 0.53 -1.74
N TYR A 105 -2.27 0.11 -1.12
CA TYR A 105 -2.26 -0.79 0.01
C TYR A 105 -3.42 -1.78 -0.06
N ARG A 106 -3.30 -2.88 0.71
CA ARG A 106 -4.19 -4.04 0.68
C ARG A 106 -4.52 -4.48 -0.76
N SER A 107 -3.53 -4.37 -1.63
CA SER A 107 -3.70 -4.56 -3.07
C SER A 107 -3.42 -5.99 -3.50
N GLU A 108 -3.98 -6.39 -4.64
CA GLU A 108 -3.70 -7.62 -5.35
C GLU A 108 -2.92 -7.32 -6.65
N ARG A 109 -2.09 -8.27 -7.10
CA ARG A 109 -1.42 -8.17 -8.40
C ARG A 109 -2.40 -8.49 -9.52
N LEU A 110 -2.19 -7.85 -10.68
CA LEU A 110 -2.81 -8.29 -11.92
C LEU A 110 -1.86 -9.25 -12.64
N ALA A 111 -2.30 -10.49 -12.85
CA ALA A 111 -1.46 -11.55 -13.41
C ALA A 111 -0.89 -11.21 -14.79
N ASP A 112 -1.67 -10.50 -15.62
CA ASP A 112 -1.33 -10.23 -17.01
C ASP A 112 -0.60 -8.90 -17.23
N ILE A 113 -0.43 -8.09 -16.16
CA ILE A 113 0.20 -6.77 -16.25
C ILE A 113 1.35 -6.70 -15.24
N PRO A 114 2.61 -6.73 -15.72
CA PRO A 114 3.79 -6.66 -14.85
C PRO A 114 3.73 -5.46 -13.91
N TYR A 115 4.01 -5.72 -12.63
CA TYR A 115 4.05 -4.72 -11.57
C TYR A 115 2.76 -3.92 -11.36
N ALA A 116 1.62 -4.34 -11.92
CA ALA A 116 0.35 -3.65 -11.68
C ALA A 116 -0.32 -4.13 -10.39
N LEU A 117 -0.84 -3.17 -9.63
CA LEU A 117 -1.66 -3.40 -8.45
C LEU A 117 -3.11 -2.96 -8.69
N LYS A 118 -4.02 -3.63 -8.00
CA LYS A 118 -5.43 -3.26 -7.84
C LYS A 118 -5.78 -3.25 -6.36
N GLY A 119 -6.37 -2.17 -5.86
CA GLY A 119 -6.71 -2.02 -4.44
C GLY A 119 -6.73 -0.56 -3.98
N TYR A 120 -6.88 -0.35 -2.68
CA TYR A 120 -6.95 1.00 -2.12
C TYR A 120 -5.69 1.80 -2.40
N GLN A 121 -5.86 3.11 -2.58
CA GLN A 121 -4.83 4.06 -2.95
C GLN A 121 -5.04 5.37 -2.17
N ALA A 122 -3.96 5.86 -1.57
CA ALA A 122 -3.86 7.25 -1.16
C ALA A 122 -3.26 8.06 -2.31
N ASP A 123 -4.07 8.90 -2.96
CA ASP A 123 -3.64 9.65 -4.14
C ASP A 123 -2.62 10.73 -3.80
N ILE A 124 -1.70 10.96 -4.76
CA ILE A 124 -0.66 11.99 -4.73
C ILE A 124 -0.56 12.60 -6.12
N ASP A 125 -0.64 13.92 -6.23
CA ASP A 125 -0.53 14.62 -7.51
C ASP A 125 0.08 16.02 -7.33
N GLY A 126 0.91 16.43 -8.29
CA GLY A 126 1.58 17.74 -8.24
C GLY A 126 0.65 18.93 -8.44
N LYS A 127 -0.56 18.70 -8.99
CA LYS A 127 -1.60 19.72 -9.16
C LYS A 127 -2.50 19.87 -7.94
N ILE A 128 -2.36 18.97 -6.95
CA ILE A 128 -3.08 18.99 -5.68
C ILE A 128 -4.61 18.88 -5.89
N ASN A 129 -5.02 18.24 -6.99
CA ASN A 129 -6.42 17.96 -7.31
C ASN A 129 -6.95 16.77 -6.49
N TYR A 130 -6.10 15.78 -6.23
CA TYR A 130 -6.48 14.48 -5.67
C TYR A 130 -5.79 14.18 -4.35
N THR A 131 -4.61 14.75 -4.12
CA THR A 131 -3.77 14.48 -2.95
C THR A 131 -4.56 14.52 -1.65
N GLY A 132 -4.55 13.38 -0.92
CA GLY A 132 -5.23 13.20 0.37
C GLY A 132 -6.61 12.51 0.30
N GLN A 133 -7.18 12.30 -0.89
CA GLN A 133 -8.42 11.55 -1.04
C GLN A 133 -8.22 10.03 -0.86
N ASN A 134 -9.32 9.30 -0.71
CA ASN A 134 -9.32 7.83 -0.64
C ASN A 134 -9.85 7.27 -1.97
N TYR A 135 -9.01 6.51 -2.67
CA TYR A 135 -9.28 5.94 -3.98
C TYR A 135 -9.10 4.42 -3.95
N GLU A 136 -9.64 3.72 -4.95
CA GLU A 136 -9.39 2.29 -5.18
C GLU A 136 -9.04 2.06 -6.65
N GLU A 137 -7.73 1.84 -6.89
CA GLU A 137 -7.14 1.59 -8.20
C GLU A 137 -7.75 0.33 -8.81
N ARG A 138 -8.34 0.49 -10.00
CA ARG A 138 -8.99 -0.57 -10.77
C ARG A 138 -10.09 -1.31 -9.98
N GLY A 139 -10.69 -0.61 -9.02
CA GLY A 139 -11.82 -1.06 -8.24
C GLY A 139 -12.95 -0.03 -8.25
N ARG A 140 -13.40 0.34 -7.06
CA ARG A 140 -14.53 1.24 -6.82
C ARG A 140 -14.19 2.71 -7.02
N THR A 141 -12.96 3.05 -7.38
CA THR A 141 -12.50 4.42 -7.66
C THR A 141 -12.59 5.33 -6.42
N THR A 142 -13.05 6.58 -6.50
CA THR A 142 -13.05 7.48 -5.34
C THR A 142 -14.06 7.05 -4.27
N LEU A 143 -13.56 6.71 -3.08
CA LEU A 143 -14.33 6.30 -1.89
C LEU A 143 -14.65 7.48 -0.97
N ALA A 144 -13.75 8.46 -0.87
CA ALA A 144 -13.97 9.74 -0.20
C ALA A 144 -13.09 10.81 -0.86
N TYR A 145 -13.67 11.96 -1.18
CA TYR A 145 -12.87 13.12 -1.60
C TYR A 145 -12.12 13.73 -0.41
N ARG A 146 -11.07 14.52 -0.70
CA ARG A 146 -10.42 15.33 0.33
C ARG A 146 -11.45 16.22 1.04
N GLY A 147 -11.48 16.13 2.37
CA GLY A 147 -12.43 16.82 3.23
C GLY A 147 -13.64 15.99 3.62
N GLU A 148 -13.80 14.76 3.12
CA GLU A 148 -14.93 13.89 3.45
C GLU A 148 -14.56 12.83 4.49
N ALA A 149 -15.47 12.63 5.44
CA ALA A 149 -15.63 11.35 6.13
C ALA A 149 -16.78 10.58 5.47
N ALA A 150 -16.53 9.37 4.96
CA ALA A 150 -17.50 8.60 4.20
C ALA A 150 -17.66 7.17 4.71
N ARG A 151 -18.85 6.60 4.48
CA ARG A 151 -19.15 5.20 4.72
C ARG A 151 -19.50 4.52 3.40
N ILE A 152 -18.77 3.46 3.06
CA ILE A 152 -19.12 2.60 1.92
C ILE A 152 -20.14 1.59 2.40
N LEU A 153 -21.27 1.50 1.69
CA LEU A 153 -22.39 0.67 2.10
C LEU A 153 -22.13 -0.81 1.79
N PRO A 154 -22.67 -1.75 2.59
CA PRO A 154 -22.62 -3.18 2.29
C PRO A 154 -23.10 -3.49 0.87
N GLN A 155 -22.44 -4.46 0.24
CA GLN A 155 -22.76 -4.91 -1.11
C GLN A 155 -23.19 -6.37 -1.08
N GLU A 156 -24.08 -6.76 -2.00
CA GLU A 156 -24.60 -8.12 -2.10
C GLU A 156 -24.66 -8.58 -3.57
N GLY A 157 -24.70 -9.89 -3.80
CA GLY A 157 -24.96 -10.48 -5.11
C GLY A 157 -23.94 -10.12 -6.19
N THR A 158 -24.42 -9.69 -7.36
CA THR A 158 -23.61 -9.43 -8.57
C THR A 158 -22.68 -8.21 -8.47
N SER A 159 -22.75 -7.44 -7.39
CA SER A 159 -21.84 -6.32 -7.11
C SER A 159 -20.37 -6.74 -6.95
N ALA A 160 -20.09 -8.05 -6.80
CA ALA A 160 -18.75 -8.62 -6.75
C ALA A 160 -18.05 -8.71 -8.10
N SER A 161 -18.80 -8.69 -9.21
CA SER A 161 -18.21 -8.82 -10.54
C SER A 161 -17.59 -7.50 -11.00
N ALA A 162 -16.67 -7.57 -11.95
CA ALA A 162 -16.07 -6.37 -12.52
C ALA A 162 -17.14 -5.48 -13.21
N GLU A 163 -18.15 -6.09 -13.82
CA GLU A 163 -19.32 -5.40 -14.39
C GLU A 163 -20.16 -4.73 -13.30
N GLY A 164 -20.41 -5.43 -12.19
CA GLY A 164 -21.18 -4.91 -11.06
C GLY A 164 -20.52 -3.71 -10.40
N VAL A 165 -19.20 -3.77 -10.18
CA VAL A 165 -18.41 -2.64 -9.70
C VAL A 165 -18.48 -1.47 -10.70
N ARG A 166 -18.24 -1.70 -11.99
CA ARG A 166 -18.29 -0.63 -13.01
C ARG A 166 -19.66 0.04 -13.10
N ALA A 167 -20.75 -0.70 -12.94
CA ALA A 167 -22.10 -0.15 -12.96
C ALA A 167 -22.39 0.84 -11.83
N LYS A 168 -21.61 0.76 -10.73
CA LYS A 168 -21.70 1.63 -9.55
C LYS A 168 -20.58 2.67 -9.48
N VAL A 169 -19.86 2.88 -10.58
CA VAL A 169 -18.89 3.96 -10.71
C VAL A 169 -19.46 5.02 -11.65
N SER A 170 -19.53 6.25 -11.16
CA SER A 170 -19.92 7.41 -11.95
C SER A 170 -18.92 8.54 -11.73
N ARG A 171 -18.42 9.14 -12.81
CA ARG A 171 -17.41 10.21 -12.77
C ARG A 171 -16.18 9.86 -11.92
N ASN A 172 -15.69 8.62 -12.04
CA ASN A 172 -14.55 8.10 -11.29
C ASN A 172 -14.76 8.12 -9.75
N ALA A 173 -16.01 7.95 -9.32
CA ALA A 173 -16.38 7.82 -7.91
C ALA A 173 -17.39 6.70 -7.70
N TRP A 174 -17.27 6.02 -6.56
CA TRP A 174 -18.23 5.03 -6.11
C TRP A 174 -19.56 5.70 -5.78
N THR A 175 -20.66 5.16 -6.29
CA THR A 175 -22.01 5.72 -6.05
C THR A 175 -22.62 5.26 -4.74
N ASP A 176 -22.31 4.04 -4.29
CA ASP A 176 -22.91 3.44 -3.10
C ASP A 176 -22.10 3.79 -1.84
N ARG A 177 -21.96 5.10 -1.60
CA ARG A 177 -21.32 5.69 -0.44
C ARG A 177 -22.20 6.75 0.19
N SER A 178 -22.04 6.94 1.50
CA SER A 178 -22.67 8.03 2.23
C SER A 178 -21.58 8.94 2.81
N VAL A 179 -21.67 10.25 2.57
CA VAL A 179 -20.83 11.24 3.26
C VAL A 179 -21.42 11.45 4.66
N THR A 180 -20.64 11.11 5.68
CA THR A 180 -21.05 11.10 7.09
C THR A 180 -20.51 12.29 7.88
N GLY A 181 -19.56 13.03 7.33
CA GLY A 181 -19.00 14.21 7.98
C GLY A 181 -18.07 14.99 7.06
N SER A 182 -17.70 16.19 7.51
CA SER A 182 -16.70 17.05 6.85
C SER A 182 -15.48 17.22 7.74
N LEU A 183 -14.31 17.19 7.13
CA LEU A 183 -12.99 17.41 7.73
C LEU A 183 -12.44 18.79 7.36
N GLY A 184 -13.28 19.65 6.76
CA GLY A 184 -12.89 20.89 6.10
C GLY A 184 -13.25 20.88 4.62
N THR A 185 -13.17 22.04 3.97
CA THR A 185 -13.38 22.13 2.52
C THR A 185 -12.13 21.67 1.78
N SER A 186 -12.30 21.08 0.60
CA SER A 186 -11.17 20.70 -0.25
C SER A 186 -10.24 21.88 -0.54
N ASP A 187 -10.80 23.09 -0.72
CA ASP A 187 -10.02 24.31 -0.93
C ASP A 187 -9.21 24.73 0.29
N SER A 188 -9.73 24.58 1.51
CA SER A 188 -8.95 24.85 2.71
C SER A 188 -7.83 23.84 2.89
N LEU A 189 -8.11 22.56 2.69
CA LEU A 189 -7.14 21.49 2.92
C LEU A 189 -6.02 21.48 1.87
N LYS A 190 -6.29 21.87 0.62
CA LYS A 190 -5.25 21.93 -0.43
C LYS A 190 -4.12 22.90 -0.07
N THR A 191 -4.41 23.97 0.69
CA THR A 191 -3.42 24.97 1.11
C THR A 191 -2.37 24.42 2.06
N LEU A 192 -2.62 23.25 2.65
CA LEU A 192 -1.73 22.60 3.59
C LEU A 192 -0.76 21.64 2.90
N ILE A 193 -0.90 21.46 1.59
CA ILE A 193 -0.07 20.58 0.78
C ILE A 193 0.95 21.44 0.04
N LYS A 194 2.22 21.10 0.22
CA LYS A 194 3.34 21.84 -0.36
C LYS A 194 3.58 21.37 -1.79
N SER A 195 3.51 22.29 -2.75
CA SER A 195 3.82 22.02 -4.16
C SER A 195 5.33 21.85 -4.34
N GLU A 196 5.74 20.79 -5.04
CA GLU A 196 7.15 20.51 -5.39
C GLU A 196 8.12 20.53 -4.19
N ASP A 197 7.61 20.20 -3.00
CA ASP A 197 8.37 20.10 -1.75
C ASP A 197 7.89 18.86 -0.95
N TRP A 198 8.64 18.51 0.09
CA TRP A 198 8.37 17.35 0.92
C TRP A 198 7.10 17.52 1.74
N ASN A 199 6.20 16.54 1.62
CA ASN A 199 5.01 16.39 2.43
C ASN A 199 5.09 15.10 3.22
N GLU A 200 4.66 15.13 4.48
CA GLU A 200 4.48 13.91 5.27
C GLU A 200 3.16 13.26 4.91
N PHE A 201 3.14 11.93 4.84
CA PHE A 201 1.91 11.16 4.81
C PHE A 201 1.87 10.21 6.01
N HIS A 202 0.66 9.98 6.52
CA HIS A 202 0.39 8.96 7.53
C HIS A 202 -0.92 8.27 7.18
N LEU A 203 -0.85 6.98 6.87
CA LEU A 203 -2.02 6.14 6.64
C LEU A 203 -2.29 5.36 7.92
N VAL A 204 -3.51 5.43 8.44
CA VAL A 204 -3.97 4.63 9.58
C VAL A 204 -5.07 3.70 9.08
N ILE A 205 -4.71 2.44 8.88
CA ILE A 205 -5.56 1.43 8.27
C ILE A 205 -5.84 0.35 9.32
N LYS A 206 -7.05 0.35 9.90
CA LYS A 206 -7.41 -0.53 11.03
C LYS A 206 -8.81 -1.11 10.85
N GLY A 207 -8.92 -2.43 10.83
CA GLY A 207 -10.15 -3.13 10.51
C GLY A 207 -10.68 -2.70 9.14
N ASN A 208 -11.86 -2.09 9.14
CA ASN A 208 -12.50 -1.53 7.95
C ASN A 208 -12.37 -0.01 7.81
N ARG A 209 -11.60 0.65 8.68
CA ARG A 209 -11.40 2.09 8.66
C ARG A 209 -10.09 2.46 7.96
N LEU A 210 -10.17 3.39 7.02
CA LEU A 210 -9.08 3.82 6.14
C LEU A 210 -8.91 5.34 6.25
N GLN A 211 -7.89 5.78 6.97
CA GLN A 211 -7.66 7.21 7.22
C GLN A 211 -6.37 7.68 6.55
N HIS A 212 -6.46 8.75 5.77
CA HIS A 212 -5.31 9.34 5.08
C HIS A 212 -5.01 10.72 5.67
N TYR A 213 -3.80 10.88 6.18
CA TYR A 213 -3.29 12.15 6.70
C TYR A 213 -2.18 12.68 5.80
N VAL A 214 -2.13 13.99 5.61
CA VAL A 214 -1.03 14.70 4.97
C VAL A 214 -0.61 15.88 5.85
N ASN A 215 0.69 16.02 6.13
CA ASN A 215 1.25 17.04 7.02
C ASN A 215 0.51 17.13 8.38
N GLY A 216 0.18 15.97 8.95
CA GLY A 216 -0.51 15.84 10.23
C GLY A 216 -2.03 16.11 10.20
N VAL A 217 -2.59 16.50 9.06
CA VAL A 217 -4.02 16.81 8.92
C VAL A 217 -4.77 15.66 8.25
N LEU A 218 -5.89 15.24 8.84
CA LEU A 218 -6.76 14.19 8.30
C LEU A 218 -7.44 14.71 7.03
N MET A 219 -7.09 14.11 5.89
CA MET A 219 -7.57 14.53 4.58
C MET A 219 -8.80 13.75 4.13
N SER A 220 -8.91 12.47 4.48
CA SER A 220 -10.08 11.63 4.23
C SER A 220 -10.18 10.50 5.24
N ASP A 221 -11.41 10.08 5.54
CA ASP A 221 -11.73 9.02 6.50
C ASP A 221 -12.84 8.13 5.94
N VAL A 222 -12.52 6.87 5.63
CA VAL A 222 -13.49 5.92 5.08
C VAL A 222 -13.75 4.80 6.07
N THR A 223 -15.01 4.49 6.33
CA THR A 223 -15.43 3.20 6.90
C THR A 223 -16.03 2.33 5.81
N ASP A 224 -15.41 1.18 5.52
CA ASP A 224 -15.76 0.32 4.39
C ASP A 224 -16.49 -0.96 4.83
N ASP A 225 -17.82 -0.93 4.82
CA ASP A 225 -18.66 -2.08 5.17
C ASP A 225 -18.87 -3.06 4.00
N ASP A 226 -18.35 -2.75 2.83
CA ASP A 226 -18.41 -3.63 1.68
C ASP A 226 -17.45 -4.82 1.90
N ALA A 227 -17.99 -5.91 2.44
CA ALA A 227 -17.25 -7.16 2.63
C ALA A 227 -17.02 -7.95 1.34
N VAL A 228 -17.65 -7.53 0.22
CA VAL A 228 -17.57 -8.21 -1.07
C VAL A 228 -16.35 -7.71 -1.85
N ASN A 229 -16.22 -6.39 -1.99
CA ASN A 229 -15.13 -5.78 -2.75
C ASN A 229 -13.98 -5.31 -1.85
N GLY A 230 -14.30 -4.93 -0.61
CA GLY A 230 -13.32 -4.41 0.34
C GLY A 230 -12.29 -5.46 0.75
N LYS A 231 -11.01 -5.08 0.72
CA LYS A 231 -9.90 -5.96 1.11
C LYS A 231 -9.50 -5.71 2.56
N ARG A 232 -9.19 -6.79 3.30
CA ARG A 232 -8.75 -6.73 4.71
C ARG A 232 -7.23 -6.81 4.89
N LYS A 233 -6.52 -7.29 3.86
CA LYS A 233 -5.06 -7.32 3.78
C LYS A 233 -4.63 -7.36 2.31
N GLY A 234 -3.34 -7.16 2.06
CA GLY A 234 -2.76 -7.31 0.71
C GLY A 234 -1.49 -6.50 0.57
N LEU A 235 -0.97 -6.42 -0.65
CA LEU A 235 0.31 -5.81 -0.97
C LEU A 235 0.32 -4.29 -0.74
N LEU A 236 1.53 -3.78 -0.51
CA LEU A 236 1.86 -2.36 -0.40
C LEU A 236 2.79 -1.98 -1.56
N GLY A 237 2.55 -0.85 -2.21
CA GLY A 237 3.42 -0.32 -3.26
C GLY A 237 3.18 1.16 -3.55
N VAL A 238 4.07 1.76 -4.34
CA VAL A 238 3.93 3.15 -4.81
C VAL A 238 4.01 3.23 -6.33
N GLN A 239 3.35 4.24 -6.90
CA GLN A 239 2.99 4.26 -8.31
C GLN A 239 3.80 5.28 -9.13
N VAL A 240 4.11 4.93 -10.37
CA VAL A 240 4.29 5.88 -11.48
C VAL A 240 3.13 5.72 -12.44
N HIS A 241 2.53 6.84 -12.85
CA HIS A 241 1.24 6.85 -13.55
C HIS A 241 1.40 7.08 -15.05
N VAL A 242 0.47 6.55 -15.85
CA VAL A 242 0.36 6.89 -17.28
C VAL A 242 0.04 8.37 -17.45
N GLY A 243 0.83 9.10 -18.23
CA GLY A 243 0.59 10.52 -18.42
C GLY A 243 1.83 11.26 -18.88
N PRO A 244 1.88 12.59 -18.67
CA PRO A 244 3.06 13.37 -18.97
C PRO A 244 4.28 12.89 -18.15
N PRO A 245 5.50 13.28 -18.55
CA PRO A 245 6.69 13.07 -17.73
C PRO A 245 6.49 13.54 -16.29
N MET A 246 7.00 12.76 -15.35
CA MET A 246 6.81 12.99 -13.93
C MET A 246 7.97 12.43 -13.11
N LYS A 247 8.20 13.02 -11.94
CA LYS A 247 9.08 12.44 -10.92
C LYS A 247 8.39 12.48 -9.57
N VAL A 248 8.38 11.34 -8.89
CA VAL A 248 7.94 11.20 -7.50
C VAL A 248 9.09 10.63 -6.68
N GLN A 249 9.23 11.12 -5.46
CA GLN A 249 10.28 10.70 -4.55
C GLN A 249 9.67 10.37 -3.20
N TYR A 250 10.14 9.30 -2.58
CA TYR A 250 9.74 8.88 -1.25
C TYR A 250 10.94 8.72 -0.34
N ARG A 251 10.77 9.07 0.94
CA ARG A 251 11.76 8.82 1.98
C ARG A 251 11.11 8.54 3.32
N ASN A 252 11.92 8.08 4.28
CA ASN A 252 11.48 7.78 5.64
C ASN A 252 10.29 6.80 5.73
N LEU A 253 10.19 5.87 4.76
CA LEU A 253 9.13 4.87 4.70
C LEU A 253 9.25 3.89 5.88
N ARG A 254 8.22 3.86 6.72
CA ARG A 254 8.16 3.01 7.91
C ARG A 254 6.74 2.53 8.18
N ILE A 255 6.63 1.28 8.64
CA ILE A 255 5.35 0.62 8.91
C ILE A 255 5.28 0.13 10.36
N LYS A 256 4.10 0.18 10.95
CA LYS A 256 3.76 -0.43 12.24
C LYS A 256 2.54 -1.32 12.04
N GLN A 257 2.60 -2.55 12.53
CA GLN A 257 1.53 -3.55 12.44
C GLN A 257 1.15 -4.01 13.84
#